data_AF-A0A2S1WSC2-F1
#
_entry.id   AF-A0A2S1WSC2-F1
#
_cell.length_a   1.000
_cell.length_b   1.000
_cell.length_c   1.000
_cell.angle_alpha   90.00
_cell.angle_beta   90.00
_cell.angle_gamma   90.00
#
_symmetry.space_group_name_H-M   'P 1'
#
loop_
_entity.id
_entity.type
_entity.pdbx_description
1 polymer ?
#
loop_
_entity_poly.entity_id
_entity_poly.type
_entity_poly.pdbx_seq_one_letter_code
_entity_poly.pdbx_strand_id
1 'polypeptide(L)'
;NVKETGTSASFPGPVGLQLYSLRDVLGLYPGFGLQTARSFGFREVELAGTYGMPPAQFRSLLEAHGLQPVSAMWDYSLFANDP
;
A
#
# COMPACT_ATOMS: atom_id res chain seq x y z
N ASN A 1 21.12 12.32 5.22
CA ASN A 1 19.94 12.16 6.08
C ASN A 1 18.71 12.74 5.39
N VAL A 2 18.08 11.96 4.51
CA VAL A 2 16.77 12.34 3.93
C VAL A 2 15.73 12.05 5.01
N LYS A 3 14.97 13.07 5.44
CA LYS A 3 13.85 12.86 6.36
C LYS A 3 12.81 11.97 5.68
N GLU A 4 12.30 10.96 6.39
CA GLU A 4 11.27 10.08 5.85
C GLU A 4 9.98 10.85 5.57
N THR A 5 9.24 10.46 4.53
CA THR A 5 7.98 11.11 4.14
C THR A 5 7.03 11.15 5.33
N GLY A 6 6.41 12.31 5.55
CA GLY A 6 5.47 12.54 6.64
C GLY A 6 6.10 12.49 8.02
N THR A 7 7.33 13.00 8.20
CA THR A 7 7.92 13.27 9.52
C THR A 7 7.87 14.77 9.84
N SER A 8 7.55 15.13 11.08
CA SER A 8 7.55 16.51 11.58
C SER A 8 7.87 16.56 13.09
N ALA A 9 7.99 17.76 13.66
CA ALA A 9 8.23 17.90 15.10
C ALA A 9 7.09 17.36 15.97
N SER A 10 5.85 17.39 15.47
CA SER A 10 4.65 16.91 16.18
C SER A 10 4.17 15.53 15.74
N PHE A 11 4.82 14.93 14.73
CA PHE A 11 4.49 13.61 14.23
C PHE A 11 5.78 12.87 13.84
N PRO A 12 6.22 11.88 14.63
CA PRO A 12 7.52 11.25 14.46
C PRO A 12 7.65 10.41 13.18
N GLY A 13 6.53 10.09 12.52
CA GLY A 13 6.47 9.29 11.29
C GLY A 13 6.99 7.85 11.44
N PRO A 14 7.16 7.14 10.30
CA PRO A 14 6.78 7.54 8.95
C PRO A 14 5.26 7.45 8.70
N VAL A 15 4.76 8.18 7.69
CA VAL A 15 3.36 8.04 7.24
C VAL A 15 3.24 6.88 6.24
N GLY A 16 2.21 6.05 6.39
CA GLY A 16 1.84 5.02 5.42
C GLY A 16 0.81 5.53 4.40
N LEU A 17 0.69 4.85 3.26
CA LEU A 17 -0.34 5.14 2.25
C LEU A 17 -1.37 4.00 2.17
N GLN A 18 -2.64 4.34 2.27
CA GLN A 18 -3.72 3.42 1.93
C GLN A 18 -3.91 3.37 0.41
N LEU A 19 -3.63 2.20 -0.19
CA LEU A 19 -3.51 2.03 -1.65
C LEU A 19 -4.80 2.32 -2.41
N TYR A 20 -5.96 2.32 -1.75
CA TYR A 20 -7.22 2.73 -2.37
C TYR A 20 -7.19 4.19 -2.89
N SER A 21 -6.28 5.02 -2.36
CA SER A 21 -5.99 6.37 -2.86
C SER A 21 -5.50 6.37 -4.32
N LEU A 22 -4.92 5.27 -4.81
CA LEU A 22 -4.41 5.08 -6.18
C LEU A 22 -5.18 4.00 -6.94
N ARG A 23 -6.39 3.63 -6.50
CA ARG A 23 -7.13 2.44 -6.99
C ARG A 23 -7.33 2.39 -8.51
N ASP A 24 -7.59 3.52 -9.16
CA ASP A 24 -7.88 3.53 -10.59
C ASP A 24 -6.61 3.19 -11.39
N VAL A 25 -5.47 3.73 -10.96
CA VAL A 25 -4.17 3.42 -11.57
C VAL A 25 -3.75 1.99 -11.23
N LEU A 26 -3.93 1.55 -9.98
CA LEU A 26 -3.58 0.19 -9.56
C LEU A 26 -4.46 -0.88 -10.23
N GLY A 27 -5.72 -0.57 -10.53
CA GLY A 27 -6.63 -1.46 -11.25
C GLY A 27 -6.25 -1.67 -12.72
N LEU A 28 -5.63 -0.67 -13.35
CA LEU A 28 -5.19 -0.76 -14.75
C LEU A 28 -3.72 -1.18 -14.88
N TYR A 29 -2.86 -0.63 -14.04
CA TYR A 29 -1.41 -0.75 -14.10
C TYR A 29 -0.80 -0.90 -12.67
N PRO A 30 -0.94 -2.07 -12.03
CA PRO A 30 -0.49 -2.30 -10.64
C PRO A 30 0.96 -1.85 -10.38
N GLY A 31 1.90 -2.24 -11.25
CA GLY A 31 3.30 -1.85 -11.11
C GLY A 31 3.52 -0.33 -11.14
N PHE A 32 2.86 0.37 -12.06
CA PHE A 32 2.96 1.82 -12.16
C PHE A 32 2.34 2.53 -10.94
N GLY A 33 1.23 2.01 -10.42
CA GLY A 33 0.62 2.54 -9.19
C GLY A 33 1.54 2.38 -7.98
N LEU A 34 2.18 1.22 -7.82
CA LEU A 34 3.13 0.97 -6.73
C LEU A 34 4.41 1.80 -6.89
N GLN A 35 4.93 1.93 -8.11
CA GLN A 35 6.03 2.84 -8.40
C GLN A 35 5.68 4.29 -8.04
N THR A 36 4.45 4.71 -8.33
CA THR A 36 3.96 6.05 -7.98
C THR A 36 3.96 6.26 -6.47
N ALA A 37 3.40 5.33 -5.69
CA ALA A 37 3.44 5.37 -4.23
C ALA A 37 4.88 5.47 -3.71
N ARG A 38 5.81 4.67 -4.26
CA ARG A 38 7.21 4.73 -3.87
C ARG A 38 7.87 6.07 -4.22
N SER A 39 7.54 6.65 -5.37
CA SER A 39 8.07 7.95 -5.82
C SER A 39 7.64 9.13 -4.93
N PHE A 40 6.47 9.03 -4.29
CA PHE A 40 6.04 9.99 -3.25
C PHE A 40 6.79 9.79 -1.92
N GLY A 41 7.62 8.75 -1.82
CA GLY A 41 8.47 8.46 -0.67
C GLY A 41 7.82 7.58 0.41
N PHE A 42 6.62 7.05 0.15
CA PHE A 42 6.01 6.06 1.04
C PHE A 42 6.84 4.76 1.08
N ARG A 43 6.76 4.08 2.23
CA ARG A 43 7.44 2.81 2.50
C ARG A 43 6.44 1.76 2.99
N GLU A 44 5.52 2.19 3.85
CA GLU A 44 4.46 1.34 4.38
C GLU A 44 3.16 1.60 3.64
N VAL A 45 2.41 0.53 3.38
CA VAL A 45 1.13 0.61 2.69
C VAL A 45 0.05 -0.21 3.37
N GLU A 46 -1.17 0.32 3.33
CA GLU A 46 -2.38 -0.44 3.63
C GLU A 46 -2.99 -0.96 2.33
N LEU A 47 -3.28 -2.26 2.29
CA LEU A 47 -3.84 -2.91 1.11
C LEU A 47 -5.33 -2.63 0.96
N ALA A 48 -5.81 -2.69 -0.29
CA ALA A 48 -7.23 -2.60 -0.63
C ALA A 48 -7.59 -3.76 -1.58
N GLY A 49 -7.26 -4.98 -1.18
CA GLY A 49 -7.24 -6.16 -2.03
C GLY A 49 -5.94 -6.30 -2.83
N THR A 50 -5.95 -7.16 -3.86
CA THR A 50 -4.77 -7.54 -4.66
C THR A 50 -4.87 -7.15 -6.13
N TYR A 51 -5.85 -6.30 -6.49
CA TYR A 51 -6.10 -5.83 -7.87
C TYR A 51 -6.19 -6.98 -8.89
N GLY A 52 -6.84 -8.09 -8.51
CA GLY A 52 -7.03 -9.27 -9.35
C GLY A 52 -5.86 -10.25 -9.38
N MET A 53 -4.76 -9.97 -8.69
CA MET A 53 -3.60 -10.87 -8.62
C MET A 53 -3.74 -11.91 -7.49
N PRO A 54 -3.15 -13.11 -7.63
CA PRO A 54 -2.95 -14.01 -6.50
C PRO A 54 -2.19 -13.32 -5.36
N PRO A 55 -2.55 -13.55 -4.08
CA PRO A 55 -1.93 -12.85 -2.95
C PRO A 55 -0.39 -12.92 -2.91
N ALA A 56 0.19 -14.10 -3.17
CA ALA A 56 1.63 -14.27 -3.21
C ALA A 56 2.30 -13.45 -4.32
N GLN A 57 1.65 -13.33 -5.49
CA GLN A 57 2.18 -12.55 -6.61
C GLN A 57 2.13 -11.05 -6.29
N PHE A 58 1.04 -10.58 -5.67
CA PHE A 58 0.92 -9.19 -5.26
C PHE A 58 1.92 -8.83 -4.17
N ARG A 59 2.17 -9.75 -3.21
CA ARG A 59 3.21 -9.60 -2.19
C ARG A 59 4.60 -9.44 -2.82
N SER A 60 4.98 -10.31 -3.76
CA SER A 60 6.26 -10.18 -4.47
C SER A 60 6.37 -8.87 -5.25
N LEU A 61 5.26 -8.38 -5.83
CA LEU A 61 5.23 -7.11 -6.54
C LEU A 61 5.47 -5.92 -5.61
N LEU A 62 4.88 -5.92 -4.42
CA LEU A 62 5.12 -4.92 -3.38
C LEU A 62 6.59 -4.89 -2.94
N GLU A 63 7.16 -6.06 -2.68
CA GLU A 63 8.58 -6.21 -2.31
C GLU A 63 9.50 -5.69 -3.41
N ALA A 64 9.21 -6.00 -4.68
CA ALA A 64 9.97 -5.49 -5.82
C ALA A 64 9.94 -3.95 -5.94
N HIS A 65 8.90 -3.29 -5.41
CA HIS A 65 8.78 -1.82 -5.37
C HIS A 65 9.27 -1.21 -4.04
N GLY A 66 9.79 -2.03 -3.13
CA GLY A 66 10.25 -1.57 -1.82
C GLY A 66 9.13 -1.03 -0.94
N LEU A 67 7.92 -1.60 -1.07
CA LEU A 67 6.74 -1.27 -0.27
C LEU A 67 6.43 -2.43 0.69
N GLN A 68 6.27 -2.10 1.97
CA GLN A 68 5.90 -3.03 3.02
C GLN A 68 4.39 -2.93 3.30
N PRO A 69 3.60 -3.99 3.04
CA PRO A 69 2.22 -4.00 3.49
C PRO A 69 2.17 -4.21 5.01
N VAL A 70 1.56 -3.28 5.73
CA VAL A 70 1.46 -3.30 7.21
C VAL A 70 0.03 -3.45 7.72
N SER A 71 -0.96 -3.19 6.86
CA SER A 71 -2.38 -3.39 7.13
C SER A 71 -3.13 -3.72 5.84
N ALA A 72 -4.38 -4.12 5.98
CA ALA A 72 -5.29 -4.35 4.87
C ALA A 72 -6.70 -3.87 5.23
N MET A 73 -7.36 -3.24 4.27
CA MET A 73 -8.78 -2.95 4.32
C MET A 73 -9.55 -4.23 3.96
N TRP A 74 -10.48 -4.61 4.84
CA TRP A 74 -11.35 -5.77 4.67
C TRP A 74 -12.81 -5.34 4.73
N ASP A 75 -13.65 -5.91 3.87
CA ASP A 75 -15.09 -5.65 3.92
C ASP A 75 -15.68 -6.23 5.20
N TYR A 76 -16.50 -5.46 5.91
CA TYR A 76 -17.03 -5.88 7.20
C TYR A 76 -17.93 -7.11 7.09
N SER A 77 -18.74 -7.22 6.02
CA SER A 77 -19.61 -8.40 5.84
C SER A 77 -18.81 -9.66 5.54
N LEU A 78 -17.70 -9.56 4.80
CA LEU A 78 -16.77 -10.69 4.64
C LEU A 78 -16.13 -11.07 5.97
N PHE A 79 -15.59 -10.11 6.72
CA PHE A 79 -14.98 -10.35 8.02
C PHE A 79 -15.95 -11.02 9.01
N ALA A 80 -17.21 -10.58 9.03
CA ALA A 80 -18.22 -11.12 9.93
C ALA A 80 -18.58 -12.58 9.63
N ASN A 81 -18.41 -13.03 8.39
CA ASN A 81 -18.79 -14.38 7.95
C ASN A 81 -17.60 -15.33 7.79
N ASP A 82 -16.39 -14.80 7.56
CA ASP A 82 -15.14 -15.55 7.35
C ASP A 82 -13.92 -14.68 7.79
N PRO A 83 -13.62 -14.63 9.10
CA PRO A 83 -12.64 -13.72 9.70
C PRO A 83 -11.18 -14.12 9.52
#